data_AF-A0A9D8FSG9-F1
#
_entry.id   AF-A0A9D8FSG9-F1
#
_cell.length_a   1.000
_cell.length_b   1.000
_cell.length_c   1.000
_cell.angle_alpha   90.00
_cell.angle_beta   90.00
_cell.angle_gamma   90.00
#
_symmetry.space_group_name_H-M   'P 1'
#
loop_
_entity.id
_entity.type
_entity.pdbx_description
1 polymer ?
#
loop_
_entity_poly.entity_id
_entity_poly.type
_entity_poly.pdbx_seq_one_letter_code
_entity_poly.pdbx_strand_id
1 'polypeptide(L)'
;MPLLLTRKNVEAVLTMKDAIAAVEEGFRQLALGKVIMPQRPVIPVVEHHGVYLAMPAYVGGSADGGSLALKVVTVYHDNPQKYGLPTTLGTLLLNDPRTGALMAIMDAGFLTAMRTGAASGVATKYLAREDARSVGIFGAGVQARTQLMAVCEVRPIERAVVYDVSPEHRAKYAAEMSERLSIPVEPTDDPRTCAQNDVIATASSSSTPVFEGAWLAPGTHVNGIGSHTPNTRELDTETIRRAKVVPDYADACLAEAGDLILPIQEGAITRDHIYASLGDIVAGLKVGRESPEEITVFKSVGLAVQDAASAARVYELARAAGVGTEIEI
;
A
#
# COMPACT_ATOMS: atom_id res chain seq x y z
N MET A 1 22.37 -21.04 6.43
CA MET A 1 23.00 -19.90 5.75
C MET A 1 21.92 -18.92 5.33
N PRO A 2 22.19 -17.59 5.34
CA PRO A 2 21.28 -16.61 4.80
C PRO A 2 20.98 -16.83 3.31
N LEU A 3 19.79 -16.43 2.85
CA LEU A 3 19.40 -16.45 1.44
C LEU A 3 19.52 -15.07 0.80
N LEU A 4 20.11 -14.99 -0.39
CA LEU A 4 19.96 -13.87 -1.31
C LEU A 4 18.75 -14.14 -2.23
N LEU A 5 17.74 -13.28 -2.15
CA LEU A 5 16.52 -13.36 -2.95
C LEU A 5 16.44 -12.16 -3.89
N THR A 6 16.77 -12.40 -5.16
CA THR A 6 16.65 -11.39 -6.21
C THR A 6 15.19 -11.04 -6.46
N ARG A 7 14.94 -9.93 -7.17
CA ARG A 7 13.59 -9.57 -7.63
C ARG A 7 12.87 -10.73 -8.33
N LYS A 8 13.55 -11.47 -9.21
CA LYS A 8 12.99 -12.64 -9.91
C LYS A 8 12.58 -13.74 -8.93
N ASN A 9 13.34 -13.94 -7.87
CA ASN A 9 13.01 -14.92 -6.83
C ASN A 9 11.74 -14.50 -6.08
N VAL A 10 11.64 -13.23 -5.68
CA VAL A 10 10.46 -12.70 -4.97
C VAL A 10 9.22 -12.78 -5.87
N GLU A 11 9.32 -12.35 -7.14
CA GLU A 11 8.24 -12.42 -8.13
C GLU A 11 7.76 -13.85 -8.39
N ALA A 12 8.66 -14.84 -8.35
CA ALA A 12 8.32 -16.23 -8.59
C ALA A 12 7.52 -16.88 -7.45
N VAL A 13 7.66 -16.38 -6.22
CA VAL A 13 7.08 -17.03 -5.04
C VAL A 13 5.95 -16.24 -4.39
N LEU A 14 5.94 -14.90 -4.46
CA LEU A 14 4.96 -14.08 -3.77
C LEU A 14 3.73 -13.78 -4.63
N THR A 15 2.60 -14.38 -4.28
CA THR A 15 1.30 -14.03 -4.87
C THR A 15 0.65 -12.85 -4.15
N MET A 16 -0.35 -12.20 -4.78
CA MET A 16 -1.09 -11.12 -4.12
C MET A 16 -1.91 -11.65 -2.94
N LYS A 17 -2.48 -12.85 -3.07
CA LYS A 17 -3.16 -13.56 -1.97
C LYS A 17 -2.24 -13.79 -0.76
N ASP A 18 -1.00 -14.24 -0.99
CA ASP A 18 -0.01 -14.41 0.08
C ASP A 18 0.35 -13.08 0.75
N ALA A 19 0.54 -12.02 -0.06
CA ALA A 19 0.84 -10.69 0.45
C ALA A 19 -0.31 -10.13 1.30
N ILE A 20 -1.57 -10.29 0.87
CA ILE A 20 -2.76 -9.89 1.63
C ILE A 20 -2.80 -10.61 2.97
N ALA A 21 -2.62 -11.93 2.99
CA ALA A 21 -2.64 -12.71 4.22
C ALA A 21 -1.53 -12.26 5.20
N ALA A 22 -0.31 -12.05 4.71
CA ALA A 22 0.82 -11.60 5.53
C ALA A 22 0.59 -10.19 6.09
N VAL A 23 0.13 -9.25 5.25
CA VAL A 23 -0.14 -7.87 5.66
C VAL A 23 -1.32 -7.80 6.64
N GLU A 24 -2.38 -8.60 6.43
CA GLU A 24 -3.51 -8.72 7.36
C GLU A 24 -3.03 -9.18 8.74
N GLU A 25 -2.18 -10.21 8.81
CA GLU A 25 -1.60 -10.65 10.07
C GLU A 25 -0.72 -9.58 10.71
N GLY A 26 0.11 -8.87 9.93
CA GLY A 26 0.91 -7.75 10.43
C GLY A 26 0.05 -6.65 11.08
N PHE A 27 -1.06 -6.27 10.45
CA PHE A 27 -2.02 -5.31 11.01
C PHE A 27 -2.68 -5.82 12.30
N ARG A 28 -3.04 -7.11 12.35
CA ARG A 28 -3.57 -7.75 13.56
C ARG A 28 -2.57 -7.65 14.72
N GLN A 29 -1.32 -8.04 14.49
CA GLN A 29 -0.29 -8.00 15.52
C GLN A 29 0.04 -6.57 15.97
N LEU A 30 -0.03 -5.60 15.06
CA LEU A 30 0.12 -4.18 15.40
C LEU A 30 -0.95 -3.74 16.40
N ALA A 31 -2.23 -4.03 16.13
CA ALA A 31 -3.34 -3.66 17.03
C ALA A 31 -3.28 -4.41 18.37
N LEU A 32 -2.77 -5.64 18.40
CA LEU A 32 -2.58 -6.41 19.62
C LEU A 32 -1.33 -6.00 20.43
N GLY A 33 -0.63 -4.93 20.02
CA GLY A 33 0.56 -4.42 20.72
C GLY A 33 1.76 -5.36 20.65
N LYS A 34 1.85 -6.19 19.60
CA LYS A 34 2.94 -7.16 19.39
C LYS A 34 3.99 -6.67 18.39
N VAL A 35 3.87 -5.44 17.91
CA VAL A 35 4.79 -4.85 16.94
C VAL A 35 5.63 -3.76 17.61
N ILE A 36 6.94 -3.79 17.37
CA ILE A 36 7.84 -2.68 17.66
C ILE A 36 8.27 -2.09 16.31
N MET A 37 7.85 -0.87 16.06
CA MET A 37 8.11 -0.15 14.81
C MET A 37 8.43 1.30 15.15
N PRO A 38 9.71 1.66 15.35
CA PRO A 38 10.09 3.04 15.60
C PRO A 38 9.86 3.90 14.35
N GLN A 39 9.82 5.23 14.55
CA GLN A 39 9.77 6.17 13.45
C GLN A 39 10.97 5.96 12.51
N ARG A 40 10.70 5.97 11.19
CA ARG A 40 11.72 5.72 10.17
C ARG A 40 12.78 6.83 10.19
N PRO A 41 14.08 6.51 10.40
CA PRO A 41 15.14 7.48 10.21
C PRO A 41 15.23 7.90 8.75
N VAL A 42 15.43 9.20 8.52
CA VAL A 42 15.53 9.80 7.18
C VAL A 42 16.85 10.56 7.09
N ILE A 43 17.62 10.28 6.05
CA ILE A 43 18.85 11.00 5.71
C ILE A 43 18.63 11.68 4.35
N PRO A 44 18.37 13.01 4.32
CA PRO A 44 18.35 13.77 3.08
C PRO A 44 19.75 13.85 2.49
N VAL A 45 19.88 13.49 1.22
CA VAL A 45 21.11 13.64 0.41
C VAL A 45 20.87 14.77 -0.58
N VAL A 46 20.78 15.99 -0.04
CA VAL A 46 20.29 17.18 -0.76
C VAL A 46 21.10 17.45 -2.03
N GLU A 47 22.42 17.30 -1.97
CA GLU A 47 23.33 17.51 -3.11
C GLU A 47 22.99 16.62 -4.33
N HIS A 48 22.35 15.48 -4.11
CA HIS A 48 22.00 14.52 -5.16
C HIS A 48 20.50 14.36 -5.35
N HIS A 49 19.70 15.31 -4.83
CA HIS A 49 18.22 15.26 -4.89
C HIS A 49 17.67 13.90 -4.43
N GLY A 50 18.31 13.34 -3.41
CA GLY A 50 18.07 12.00 -2.92
C GLY A 50 17.68 11.97 -1.46
N VAL A 51 17.09 10.86 -1.04
CA VAL A 51 16.83 10.55 0.35
C VAL A 51 17.05 9.06 0.61
N TYR A 52 17.58 8.76 1.79
CA TYR A 52 17.76 7.40 2.30
C TYR A 52 16.85 7.21 3.52
N LEU A 53 16.08 6.12 3.54
CA LEU A 53 15.16 5.79 4.63
C LEU A 53 15.43 4.38 5.15
N ALA A 54 15.47 4.27 6.47
CA ALA A 54 15.51 2.99 7.18
C ALA A 54 14.14 2.72 7.82
N MET A 55 13.59 1.54 7.58
CA MET A 55 12.27 1.13 8.07
C MET A 55 12.41 -0.20 8.83
N PRO A 56 12.87 -0.18 10.09
CA PRO A 56 12.95 -1.38 10.92
C PRO A 56 11.58 -1.72 11.53
N ALA A 57 11.29 -3.00 11.64
CA ALA A 57 10.16 -3.50 12.43
C ALA A 57 10.45 -4.88 13.01
N TYR A 58 9.96 -5.10 14.23
CA TYR A 58 9.76 -6.41 14.81
C TYR A 58 8.27 -6.68 14.91
N VAL A 59 7.83 -7.82 14.36
CA VAL A 59 6.45 -8.32 14.44
C VAL A 59 6.47 -9.58 15.27
N GLY A 60 6.06 -9.50 16.53
CA GLY A 60 5.91 -10.65 17.41
C GLY A 60 4.55 -11.34 17.26
N GLY A 61 4.29 -12.33 18.11
CA GLY A 61 2.98 -12.98 18.23
C GLY A 61 2.79 -14.27 17.42
N SER A 62 3.76 -14.67 16.60
CA SER A 62 3.78 -15.98 15.94
C SER A 62 4.55 -17.03 16.75
N ALA A 63 4.18 -18.30 16.58
CA ALA A 63 4.75 -19.43 17.34
C ALA A 63 6.24 -19.69 17.05
N ASP A 64 6.74 -19.21 15.92
CA ASP A 64 8.12 -19.34 15.45
C ASP A 64 9.05 -18.17 15.86
N GLY A 65 8.52 -17.17 16.58
CA GLY A 65 9.29 -16.07 17.17
C GLY A 65 9.05 -14.70 16.53
N GLY A 66 8.30 -14.63 15.44
CA GLY A 66 7.97 -13.39 14.73
C GLY A 66 8.88 -13.08 13.54
N SER A 67 8.77 -11.87 13.01
CA SER A 67 9.66 -11.36 11.96
C SER A 67 10.40 -10.11 12.42
N LEU A 68 11.73 -10.10 12.25
CA LEU A 68 12.57 -8.93 12.49
C LEU A 68 13.18 -8.51 11.16
N ALA A 69 12.82 -7.33 10.66
CA ALA A 69 13.28 -6.86 9.37
C ALA A 69 13.73 -5.40 9.39
N LEU A 70 14.67 -5.08 8.51
CA LEU A 70 15.06 -3.72 8.16
C LEU A 70 14.93 -3.56 6.64
N LYS A 71 13.99 -2.73 6.21
CA LYS A 71 13.97 -2.25 4.82
C LYS A 71 14.78 -0.96 4.72
N VAL A 72 15.71 -0.95 3.79
CA VAL A 72 16.35 0.26 3.30
C VAL A 72 15.70 0.63 1.98
N VAL A 73 15.24 1.87 1.87
CA VAL A 73 14.71 2.42 0.62
C VAL A 73 15.35 3.75 0.33
N THR A 74 15.70 3.97 -0.93
CA THR A 74 16.21 5.25 -1.42
C THR A 74 15.27 5.82 -2.47
N VAL A 75 15.12 7.14 -2.48
CA VAL A 75 14.34 7.87 -3.47
C VAL A 75 15.23 8.95 -4.08
N TYR A 76 15.54 8.82 -5.36
CA TYR A 76 16.42 9.72 -6.12
C TYR A 76 15.71 10.13 -7.41
N HIS A 77 15.22 11.36 -7.47
CA HIS A 77 14.37 11.83 -8.58
C HIS A 77 15.09 11.85 -9.93
N ASP A 78 16.40 12.07 -9.91
CA ASP A 78 17.23 12.17 -11.11
C ASP A 78 17.62 10.80 -11.71
N ASN A 79 17.39 9.69 -10.99
CA ASN A 79 17.85 8.36 -11.40
C ASN A 79 17.40 7.92 -12.80
N PRO A 80 16.11 8.05 -13.18
CA PRO A 80 15.66 7.59 -14.49
C PRO A 80 16.33 8.32 -15.65
N GLN A 81 16.46 9.65 -15.52
CA GLN A 81 16.98 10.49 -16.60
C GLN A 81 18.51 10.47 -16.68
N LYS A 82 19.22 10.49 -15.54
CA LYS A 82 20.68 10.60 -15.51
C LYS A 82 21.40 9.26 -15.56
N TYR A 83 20.84 8.22 -14.94
CA TYR A 83 21.53 6.96 -14.70
C TYR A 83 20.79 5.73 -15.24
N GLY A 84 19.58 5.89 -15.80
CA GLY A 84 18.76 4.77 -16.25
C GLY A 84 18.30 3.84 -15.12
N LEU A 85 18.29 4.34 -13.87
CA LEU A 85 17.86 3.59 -12.69
C LEU A 85 16.43 3.98 -12.28
N PRO A 86 15.70 3.11 -11.58
CA PRO A 86 14.45 3.50 -10.93
C PRO A 86 14.63 4.66 -9.94
N THR A 87 13.62 5.52 -9.85
CA THR A 87 13.55 6.58 -8.82
C THR A 87 13.61 6.00 -7.41
N THR A 88 12.97 4.86 -7.19
CA THR A 88 12.95 4.17 -5.89
C THR A 88 13.66 2.84 -5.98
N LEU A 89 14.66 2.64 -5.11
CA LEU A 89 15.38 1.39 -4.96
C LEU A 89 15.23 0.91 -3.52
N GLY A 90 15.21 -0.40 -3.30
CA GLY A 90 15.10 -0.92 -1.95
C GLY A 90 15.70 -2.31 -1.78
N THR A 91 16.24 -2.55 -0.59
CA THR A 91 16.74 -3.84 -0.13
C THR A 91 16.21 -4.09 1.26
N LEU A 92 15.85 -5.34 1.54
CA LEU A 92 15.36 -5.74 2.86
C LEU A 92 16.26 -6.82 3.46
N LEU A 93 16.60 -6.62 4.72
CA LEU A 93 17.29 -7.56 5.59
C LEU A 93 16.24 -8.23 6.48
N LEU A 94 16.23 -9.55 6.52
CA LEU A 94 15.40 -10.35 7.42
C LEU A 94 16.31 -11.07 8.40
N ASN A 95 16.02 -10.96 9.69
CA ASN A 95 16.78 -11.54 10.78
C ASN A 95 15.90 -12.49 11.61
N ASP A 96 16.53 -13.51 12.19
CA ASP A 96 15.89 -14.37 13.19
C ASP A 96 15.74 -13.55 14.48
N PRO A 97 14.52 -13.28 14.96
CA PRO A 97 14.31 -12.46 16.16
C PRO A 97 14.87 -13.10 17.44
N ARG A 98 15.14 -14.41 17.46
CA ARG A 98 15.62 -15.14 18.64
C ARG A 98 17.14 -15.04 18.79
N THR A 99 17.86 -14.95 17.68
CA THR A 99 19.33 -15.01 17.66
C THR A 99 19.98 -13.76 17.08
N GLY A 100 19.20 -12.91 16.39
CA GLY A 100 19.69 -11.79 15.61
C GLY A 100 20.36 -12.20 14.28
N ALA A 101 20.52 -13.50 14.02
CA ALA A 101 21.20 -14.00 12.84
C ALA A 101 20.48 -13.58 11.55
N LEU A 102 21.24 -13.22 10.52
CA LEU A 102 20.64 -12.89 9.23
C LEU A 102 20.04 -14.16 8.59
N MET A 103 18.81 -14.04 8.12
CA MET A 103 18.08 -15.09 7.42
C MET A 103 18.01 -14.85 5.92
N ALA A 104 17.82 -13.59 5.50
CA ALA A 104 17.80 -13.25 4.08
C ALA A 104 18.14 -11.78 3.78
N ILE A 105 18.64 -11.57 2.57
CA ILE A 105 18.71 -10.27 1.88
C ILE A 105 17.83 -10.37 0.66
N MET A 106 16.87 -9.45 0.47
CA MET A 106 15.93 -9.54 -0.64
C MET A 106 15.64 -8.20 -1.32
N ASP A 107 15.23 -8.27 -2.58
CA ASP A 107 14.66 -7.13 -3.31
C ASP A 107 13.46 -6.55 -2.54
N ALA A 108 13.49 -5.25 -2.26
CA ALA A 108 12.37 -4.57 -1.62
C ALA A 108 11.53 -3.72 -2.58
N GLY A 109 11.93 -3.61 -3.86
CA GLY A 109 11.21 -2.84 -4.86
C GLY A 109 9.88 -3.50 -5.23
N PHE A 110 9.92 -4.75 -5.69
CA PHE A 110 8.72 -5.53 -5.98
C PHE A 110 7.92 -5.82 -4.71
N LEU A 111 8.60 -6.18 -3.61
CA LEU A 111 7.97 -6.40 -2.31
C LEU A 111 7.15 -5.18 -1.85
N THR A 112 7.69 -3.97 -2.01
CA THR A 112 7.00 -2.73 -1.66
C THR A 112 5.72 -2.54 -2.49
N ALA A 113 5.74 -2.85 -3.78
CA ALA A 113 4.54 -2.76 -4.62
C ALA A 113 3.48 -3.77 -4.16
N MET A 114 3.88 -5.01 -3.89
CA MET A 114 2.98 -6.08 -3.46
C MET A 114 2.35 -5.78 -2.10
N ARG A 115 3.15 -5.41 -1.09
CA ARG A 115 2.65 -5.12 0.26
C ARG A 115 1.76 -3.87 0.31
N THR A 116 2.01 -2.89 -0.57
CA THR A 116 1.17 -1.67 -0.67
C THR A 116 -0.19 -2.00 -1.29
N GLY A 117 -0.21 -2.81 -2.36
CA GLY A 117 -1.45 -3.37 -2.92
C GLY A 117 -2.20 -4.18 -1.87
N ALA A 118 -1.51 -5.10 -1.21
CA ALA A 118 -2.06 -5.96 -0.18
C ALA A 118 -2.70 -5.19 0.99
N ALA A 119 -2.09 -4.09 1.46
CA ALA A 119 -2.69 -3.25 2.49
C ALA A 119 -4.06 -2.70 2.07
N SER A 120 -4.18 -2.21 0.83
CA SER A 120 -5.47 -1.81 0.25
C SER A 120 -6.42 -2.98 0.03
N GLY A 121 -5.91 -4.16 -0.31
CA GLY A 121 -6.71 -5.39 -0.40
C GLY A 121 -7.32 -5.76 0.97
N VAL A 122 -6.54 -5.69 2.04
CA VAL A 122 -7.03 -5.87 3.42
C VAL A 122 -8.08 -4.81 3.73
N ALA A 123 -7.80 -3.52 3.49
CA ALA A 123 -8.78 -2.47 3.73
C ALA A 123 -10.09 -2.70 2.96
N THR A 124 -9.99 -3.00 1.66
CA THR A 124 -11.12 -3.30 0.79
C THR A 124 -11.93 -4.48 1.32
N LYS A 125 -11.27 -5.54 1.82
CA LYS A 125 -11.94 -6.71 2.42
C LYS A 125 -12.89 -6.32 3.55
N TYR A 126 -12.52 -5.36 4.39
CA TYR A 126 -13.29 -4.94 5.57
C TYR A 126 -14.19 -3.71 5.34
N LEU A 127 -13.90 -2.89 4.32
CA LEU A 127 -14.49 -1.57 4.15
C LEU A 127 -15.27 -1.39 2.85
N ALA A 128 -15.01 -2.18 1.81
CA ALA A 128 -15.82 -2.15 0.60
C ALA A 128 -17.08 -3.02 0.75
N ARG A 129 -18.15 -2.66 0.02
CA ARG A 129 -19.32 -3.54 -0.09
C ARG A 129 -18.90 -4.90 -0.64
N GLU A 130 -19.52 -5.98 -0.15
CA GLU A 130 -19.19 -7.34 -0.60
C GLU A 130 -19.52 -7.58 -2.07
N ASP A 131 -20.53 -6.88 -2.58
CA ASP A 131 -21.02 -6.95 -3.95
C ASP A 131 -20.35 -5.95 -4.91
N ALA A 132 -19.30 -5.23 -4.48
CA ALA A 132 -18.57 -4.30 -5.34
C ALA A 132 -18.07 -5.00 -6.63
N ARG A 133 -18.41 -4.44 -7.79
CA ARG A 133 -18.11 -5.01 -9.12
C ARG A 133 -17.20 -4.14 -9.99
N SER A 134 -17.00 -2.88 -9.60
CA SER A 134 -16.29 -1.91 -10.43
C SER A 134 -15.18 -1.18 -9.69
N VAL A 135 -14.06 -0.93 -10.38
CA VAL A 135 -12.90 -0.22 -9.82
C VAL A 135 -12.52 1.00 -10.66
N GLY A 136 -12.35 2.15 -10.02
CA GLY A 136 -11.73 3.34 -10.61
C GLY A 136 -10.29 3.49 -10.12
N ILE A 137 -9.35 3.61 -11.05
CA ILE A 137 -7.91 3.77 -10.76
C ILE A 137 -7.44 5.16 -11.20
N PHE A 138 -6.92 5.95 -10.27
CA PHE A 138 -6.24 7.22 -10.56
C PHE A 138 -4.72 7.04 -10.50
N GLY A 139 -4.06 7.27 -11.64
CA GLY A 139 -2.64 7.02 -11.87
C GLY A 139 -2.40 5.63 -12.48
N ALA A 140 -1.54 5.55 -13.48
CA ALA A 140 -1.22 4.33 -14.24
C ALA A 140 0.18 3.76 -13.92
N GLY A 141 0.69 4.05 -12.71
CA GLY A 141 2.02 3.70 -12.24
C GLY A 141 2.17 2.27 -11.70
N VAL A 142 3.33 2.00 -11.07
CA VAL A 142 3.65 0.67 -10.49
C VAL A 142 2.64 0.28 -9.41
N GLN A 143 2.34 1.19 -8.47
CA GLN A 143 1.43 0.91 -7.37
C GLN A 143 0.00 0.68 -7.85
N ALA A 144 -0.46 1.41 -8.87
CA ALA A 144 -1.79 1.24 -9.43
C ALA A 144 -2.04 -0.20 -9.92
N ARG A 145 -1.01 -0.91 -10.41
CA ARG A 145 -1.14 -2.31 -10.86
C ARG A 145 -1.45 -3.23 -9.68
N THR A 146 -0.70 -3.11 -8.59
CA THR A 146 -0.90 -3.95 -7.41
C THR A 146 -2.15 -3.56 -6.62
N GLN A 147 -2.60 -2.30 -6.69
CA GLN A 147 -3.90 -1.89 -6.17
C GLN A 147 -5.04 -2.67 -6.84
N LEU A 148 -5.11 -2.66 -8.18
CA LEU A 148 -6.17 -3.37 -8.90
C LEU A 148 -6.09 -4.88 -8.67
N MET A 149 -4.89 -5.46 -8.71
CA MET A 149 -4.69 -6.88 -8.37
C MET A 149 -5.26 -7.22 -6.99
N ALA A 150 -4.95 -6.42 -5.96
CA ALA A 150 -5.38 -6.70 -4.59
C ALA A 150 -6.90 -6.58 -4.41
N VAL A 151 -7.54 -5.61 -5.07
CA VAL A 151 -9.00 -5.45 -5.04
C VAL A 151 -9.68 -6.64 -5.73
N CYS A 152 -9.18 -7.09 -6.88
CA CYS A 152 -9.71 -8.27 -7.59
C CYS A 152 -9.55 -9.58 -6.79
N GLU A 153 -8.54 -9.70 -5.91
CA GLU A 153 -8.38 -10.87 -5.05
C GLU A 153 -9.43 -10.97 -3.93
N VAL A 154 -10.03 -9.84 -3.54
CA VAL A 154 -10.95 -9.77 -2.37
C VAL A 154 -12.38 -9.40 -2.74
N ARG A 155 -12.64 -9.00 -3.98
CA ARG A 155 -13.97 -8.64 -4.48
C ARG A 155 -14.21 -9.21 -5.88
N PRO A 156 -15.47 -9.53 -6.23
CA PRO A 156 -15.83 -10.08 -7.52
C PRO A 156 -15.88 -8.97 -8.60
N ILE A 157 -14.74 -8.31 -8.84
CA ILE A 157 -14.63 -7.22 -9.80
C ILE A 157 -14.86 -7.74 -11.22
N GLU A 158 -15.73 -7.05 -11.94
CA GLU A 158 -16.11 -7.37 -13.32
C GLU A 158 -15.53 -6.39 -14.32
N ARG A 159 -15.22 -5.16 -13.91
CA ARG A 159 -14.60 -4.14 -14.77
C ARG A 159 -13.79 -3.11 -13.99
N ALA A 160 -12.84 -2.48 -14.66
CA ALA A 160 -12.12 -1.33 -14.12
C ALA A 160 -12.01 -0.19 -15.15
N VAL A 161 -11.86 1.02 -14.64
CA VAL A 161 -11.58 2.23 -15.42
C VAL A 161 -10.30 2.87 -14.89
N VAL A 162 -9.42 3.32 -15.78
CA VAL A 162 -8.17 3.98 -15.40
C VAL A 162 -8.08 5.39 -15.96
N TYR A 163 -7.77 6.34 -15.10
CA TYR A 163 -7.44 7.71 -15.45
C TYR A 163 -5.96 7.98 -15.14
N ASP A 164 -5.25 8.57 -16.11
CA ASP A 164 -3.92 9.16 -15.93
C ASP A 164 -3.83 10.41 -16.83
N VAL A 165 -3.05 11.40 -16.40
CA VAL A 165 -2.79 12.61 -17.17
C VAL A 165 -2.06 12.32 -18.49
N SER A 166 -1.30 11.22 -18.53
CA SER A 166 -0.64 10.71 -19.73
C SER A 166 -1.56 9.72 -20.46
N PRO A 167 -2.04 10.06 -21.69
CA PRO A 167 -2.84 9.15 -22.50
C PRO A 167 -2.12 7.82 -22.80
N GLU A 168 -0.81 7.89 -23.01
CA GLU A 168 0.03 6.72 -23.27
C GLU A 168 0.06 5.78 -22.05
N HIS A 169 0.26 6.34 -20.85
CA HIS A 169 0.33 5.53 -19.63
C HIS A 169 -1.00 4.83 -19.33
N ARG A 170 -2.14 5.54 -19.41
CA ARG A 170 -3.46 4.92 -19.17
C ARG A 170 -3.82 3.88 -20.23
N ALA A 171 -3.49 4.10 -21.50
CA ALA A 171 -3.72 3.11 -22.55
C ALA A 171 -2.87 1.84 -22.34
N LYS A 172 -1.59 2.00 -22.01
CA LYS A 172 -0.69 0.89 -21.70
C LYS A 172 -1.15 0.10 -20.48
N TYR A 173 -1.53 0.80 -19.41
CA TYR A 173 -2.05 0.16 -18.19
C TYR A 173 -3.32 -0.63 -18.47
N ALA A 174 -4.26 -0.06 -19.21
CA ALA A 174 -5.52 -0.71 -19.56
C ALA A 174 -5.27 -2.03 -20.31
N ALA A 175 -4.43 -2.02 -21.34
CA ALA A 175 -4.08 -3.23 -22.09
C ALA A 175 -3.41 -4.29 -21.20
N GLU A 176 -2.37 -3.91 -20.45
CA GLU A 176 -1.60 -4.82 -19.59
C GLU A 176 -2.48 -5.46 -18.50
N MET A 177 -3.28 -4.65 -17.81
CA MET A 177 -4.08 -5.12 -16.68
C MET A 177 -5.31 -5.90 -17.11
N SER A 178 -5.89 -5.56 -18.27
CA SER A 178 -6.99 -6.32 -18.87
C SER A 178 -6.56 -7.75 -19.19
N GLU A 179 -5.41 -7.92 -19.86
CA GLU A 179 -4.83 -9.23 -20.14
C GLU A 179 -4.49 -9.98 -18.85
N ARG A 180 -3.78 -9.32 -17.93
CA ARG A 180 -3.29 -9.95 -16.70
C ARG A 180 -4.39 -10.46 -15.78
N LEU A 181 -5.49 -9.72 -15.66
CA LEU A 181 -6.57 -10.03 -14.72
C LEU A 181 -7.79 -10.67 -15.40
N SER A 182 -7.79 -10.75 -16.73
CA SER A 182 -8.93 -11.27 -17.50
C SER A 182 -10.25 -10.55 -17.20
N ILE A 183 -10.19 -9.22 -16.99
CA ILE A 183 -11.35 -8.33 -16.85
C ILE A 183 -11.19 -7.12 -17.78
N PRO A 184 -12.28 -6.53 -18.30
CA PRO A 184 -12.21 -5.27 -19.03
C PRO A 184 -11.61 -4.16 -18.16
N VAL A 185 -10.51 -3.55 -18.64
CA VAL A 185 -9.95 -2.32 -18.09
C VAL A 185 -9.98 -1.25 -19.18
N GLU A 186 -10.73 -0.18 -18.95
CA GLU A 186 -10.95 0.88 -19.94
C GLU A 186 -10.17 2.15 -19.57
N PRO A 187 -9.37 2.73 -20.48
CA PRO A 187 -8.77 4.04 -20.24
C PRO A 187 -9.83 5.14 -20.42
N THR A 188 -9.84 6.13 -19.54
CA THR A 188 -10.70 7.31 -19.65
C THR A 188 -9.90 8.61 -19.56
N ASP A 189 -10.35 9.65 -20.26
CA ASP A 189 -9.87 11.02 -20.11
C ASP A 189 -10.74 11.86 -19.15
N ASP A 190 -11.85 11.31 -18.68
CA ASP A 190 -12.74 11.93 -17.71
C ASP A 190 -12.50 11.38 -16.30
N PRO A 191 -11.93 12.17 -15.37
CA PRO A 191 -11.71 11.73 -13.99
C PRO A 191 -13.03 11.42 -13.27
N ARG A 192 -14.16 12.02 -13.66
CA ARG A 192 -15.46 11.75 -13.04
C ARG A 192 -15.93 10.33 -13.31
N THR A 193 -15.80 9.85 -14.56
CA THR A 193 -16.09 8.45 -14.91
C THR A 193 -15.29 7.48 -14.05
N CYS A 194 -14.03 7.82 -13.73
CA CYS A 194 -13.20 7.02 -12.83
C CYS A 194 -13.73 7.06 -11.37
N ALA A 195 -14.13 8.23 -10.86
CA ALA A 195 -14.67 8.42 -9.51
C ALA A 195 -16.04 7.76 -9.25
N GLN A 196 -16.77 7.34 -10.29
CA GLN A 196 -18.11 6.75 -10.20
C GLN A 196 -18.13 5.21 -10.17
N ASN A 197 -17.12 4.59 -9.53
CA ASN A 197 -17.03 3.14 -9.36
C ASN A 197 -17.17 2.74 -7.88
N ASP A 198 -17.42 1.45 -7.62
CA ASP A 198 -17.66 0.93 -6.27
C ASP A 198 -16.42 1.05 -5.37
N VAL A 199 -15.25 0.78 -5.95
CA VAL A 199 -13.96 0.96 -5.29
C VAL A 199 -13.12 1.94 -6.10
N ILE A 200 -12.52 2.91 -5.42
CA ILE A 200 -11.58 3.87 -6.02
C ILE A 200 -10.21 3.60 -5.42
N ALA A 201 -9.14 3.63 -6.23
CA ALA A 201 -7.77 3.66 -5.73
C ALA A 201 -7.02 4.84 -6.33
N THR A 202 -6.42 5.68 -5.49
CA THR A 202 -5.54 6.77 -5.92
C THR A 202 -4.08 6.38 -5.69
N ALA A 203 -3.31 6.36 -6.77
CA ALA A 203 -1.92 5.93 -6.80
C ALA A 203 -1.11 6.83 -7.76
N SER A 204 -1.34 8.14 -7.69
CA SER A 204 -0.69 9.16 -8.49
C SER A 204 0.43 9.86 -7.69
N SER A 205 1.22 10.67 -8.39
CA SER A 205 2.18 11.60 -7.81
C SER A 205 1.64 13.03 -7.72
N SER A 206 0.31 13.21 -7.81
CA SER A 206 -0.31 14.54 -7.77
C SER A 206 -0.11 15.19 -6.39
N SER A 207 0.17 16.48 -6.38
CA SER A 207 0.19 17.29 -5.15
C SER A 207 -1.17 17.86 -4.77
N THR A 208 -2.15 17.78 -5.70
CA THR A 208 -3.51 18.31 -5.54
C THR A 208 -4.55 17.21 -5.78
N PRO A 209 -5.79 17.38 -5.28
CA PRO A 209 -6.85 16.38 -5.43
C PRO A 209 -7.06 15.93 -6.88
N VAL A 210 -7.25 14.63 -7.09
CA VAL A 210 -7.38 14.02 -8.43
C VAL A 210 -8.84 13.80 -8.85
N PHE A 211 -9.78 13.93 -7.93
CA PHE A 211 -11.21 13.96 -8.16
C PHE A 211 -11.91 14.81 -7.09
N GLU A 212 -13.16 15.20 -7.36
CA GLU A 212 -13.99 15.89 -6.37
C GLU A 212 -14.80 14.89 -5.55
N GLY A 213 -14.77 15.02 -4.22
CA GLY A 213 -15.51 14.13 -3.32
C GLY A 213 -17.00 14.14 -3.58
N ALA A 214 -17.55 15.23 -4.12
CA ALA A 214 -18.94 15.35 -4.56
C ALA A 214 -19.36 14.28 -5.60
N TRP A 215 -18.42 13.74 -6.38
CA TRP A 215 -18.71 12.74 -7.41
C TRP A 215 -18.92 11.33 -6.85
N LEU A 216 -18.49 11.08 -5.62
CA LEU A 216 -18.62 9.77 -4.96
C LEU A 216 -20.09 9.43 -4.69
N ALA A 217 -20.49 8.24 -5.13
CA ALA A 217 -21.78 7.66 -4.82
C ALA A 217 -21.82 7.14 -3.37
N PRO A 218 -23.01 7.04 -2.75
CA PRO A 218 -23.17 6.25 -1.53
C PRO A 218 -22.63 4.83 -1.72
N GLY A 219 -21.97 4.31 -0.69
CA GLY A 219 -21.38 2.97 -0.70
C GLY A 219 -19.98 2.85 -1.28
N THR A 220 -19.44 3.90 -1.91
CA THR A 220 -18.08 3.85 -2.46
C THR A 220 -17.02 3.63 -1.39
N HIS A 221 -16.02 2.79 -1.69
CA HIS A 221 -14.81 2.63 -0.91
C HIS A 221 -13.62 3.26 -1.63
N VAL A 222 -12.80 4.05 -0.94
CA VAL A 222 -11.63 4.72 -1.49
C VAL A 222 -10.36 4.23 -0.80
N ASN A 223 -9.40 3.76 -1.58
CA ASN A 223 -8.03 3.46 -1.16
C ASN A 223 -7.11 4.63 -1.58
N GLY A 224 -6.77 5.51 -0.63
CA GLY A 224 -5.87 6.64 -0.85
C GLY A 224 -4.42 6.32 -0.49
N ILE A 225 -3.56 6.07 -1.47
CA ILE A 225 -2.18 5.60 -1.22
C ILE A 225 -1.06 6.55 -1.71
N GLY A 226 -1.35 7.48 -2.62
CA GLY A 226 -0.29 8.23 -3.34
C GLY A 226 0.30 9.38 -2.53
N SER A 227 -0.53 10.13 -1.79
CA SER A 227 -0.02 11.18 -0.89
C SER A 227 0.55 10.60 0.41
N HIS A 228 1.79 10.95 0.70
CA HIS A 228 2.56 10.51 1.86
C HIS A 228 3.49 11.63 2.39
N THR A 229 3.15 12.89 2.08
CA THR A 229 3.84 14.05 2.68
C THR A 229 2.82 15.07 3.21
N PRO A 230 3.13 15.81 4.30
CA PRO A 230 2.13 16.65 4.98
C PRO A 230 1.49 17.75 4.13
N ASN A 231 2.17 18.17 3.07
CA ASN A 231 1.81 19.33 2.25
C ASN A 231 1.19 18.95 0.90
N THR A 232 0.94 17.66 0.64
CA THR A 232 0.36 17.18 -0.63
C THR A 232 -0.87 16.32 -0.37
N ARG A 233 -1.83 16.30 -1.29
CA ARG A 233 -3.04 15.47 -1.18
C ARG A 233 -3.53 15.01 -2.54
N GLU A 234 -4.10 13.81 -2.59
CA GLU A 234 -4.84 13.29 -3.75
C GLU A 234 -6.35 13.33 -3.52
N LEU A 235 -6.78 13.39 -2.26
CA LEU A 235 -8.18 13.43 -1.87
C LEU A 235 -8.54 14.85 -1.44
N ASP A 236 -9.66 15.37 -1.92
CA ASP A 236 -10.16 16.65 -1.46
C ASP A 236 -10.76 16.54 -0.05
N THR A 237 -10.95 17.70 0.58
CA THR A 237 -11.53 17.80 1.92
C THR A 237 -12.92 17.19 2.00
N GLU A 238 -13.72 17.31 0.95
CA GLU A 238 -15.08 16.78 0.90
C GLU A 238 -15.10 15.24 0.91
N THR A 239 -14.15 14.59 0.23
CA THR A 239 -13.98 13.13 0.28
C THR A 239 -13.77 12.65 1.71
N ILE A 240 -12.85 13.29 2.44
CA ILE A 240 -12.53 12.92 3.82
C ILE A 240 -13.70 13.21 4.75
N ARG A 241 -14.31 14.39 4.64
CA ARG A 241 -15.43 14.83 5.48
C ARG A 241 -16.65 13.92 5.39
N ARG A 242 -16.95 13.39 4.20
CA ARG A 242 -18.11 12.51 3.94
C ARG A 242 -17.87 11.04 4.33
N ALA A 243 -16.63 10.64 4.56
CA ALA A 243 -16.27 9.23 4.71
C ALA A 243 -16.06 8.81 6.17
N LYS A 244 -16.29 7.53 6.45
CA LYS A 244 -15.66 6.82 7.57
C LYS A 244 -14.18 6.62 7.24
N VAL A 245 -13.30 7.31 7.96
CA VAL A 245 -11.86 7.35 7.68
C VAL A 245 -11.11 6.31 8.51
N VAL A 246 -10.40 5.41 7.83
CA VAL A 246 -9.60 4.34 8.42
C VAL A 246 -8.17 4.42 7.88
N PRO A 247 -7.22 5.02 8.60
CA PRO A 247 -5.81 4.99 8.19
C PRO A 247 -5.17 3.61 8.40
N ASP A 248 -4.02 3.36 7.78
CA ASP A 248 -3.16 2.22 8.09
C ASP A 248 -2.73 2.24 9.57
N TYR A 249 -2.21 3.37 10.03
CA TYR A 249 -1.94 3.66 11.42
C TYR A 249 -2.13 5.16 11.68
N ALA A 250 -3.01 5.51 12.62
CA ALA A 250 -3.45 6.88 12.83
C ALA A 250 -2.29 7.86 13.07
N ASP A 251 -1.34 7.52 13.95
CA ASP A 251 -0.22 8.42 14.26
C ASP A 251 0.69 8.64 13.04
N ALA A 252 0.91 7.61 12.22
CA ALA A 252 1.75 7.72 11.03
C ALA A 252 1.07 8.61 9.97
N CYS A 253 -0.22 8.40 9.72
CA CYS A 253 -0.98 9.23 8.79
C CYS A 253 -1.11 10.68 9.29
N LEU A 254 -1.27 10.92 10.60
CA LEU A 254 -1.31 12.28 11.16
C LEU A 254 0.06 12.99 11.13
N ALA A 255 1.16 12.25 10.98
CA ALA A 255 2.49 12.80 10.79
C ALA A 255 2.85 13.06 9.33
N GLU A 256 2.30 12.27 8.39
CA GLU A 256 2.79 12.22 7.01
C GLU A 256 1.71 12.49 5.94
N ALA A 257 0.42 12.23 6.17
CA ALA A 257 -0.60 12.29 5.12
C ALA A 257 -1.29 13.65 5.04
N GLY A 258 -0.91 14.47 4.06
CA GLY A 258 -1.60 15.74 3.77
C GLY A 258 -3.09 15.56 3.46
N ASP A 259 -3.50 14.40 2.94
CA ASP A 259 -4.92 14.02 2.77
C ASP A 259 -5.72 14.14 4.08
N LEU A 260 -5.11 13.92 5.27
CA LEU A 260 -5.80 14.07 6.57
C LEU A 260 -5.39 15.35 7.29
N ILE A 261 -4.12 15.74 7.18
CA ILE A 261 -3.57 16.92 7.87
C ILE A 261 -4.21 18.20 7.35
N LEU A 262 -4.36 18.36 6.03
CA LEU A 262 -4.88 19.58 5.43
C LEU A 262 -6.36 19.82 5.78
N PRO A 263 -7.28 18.84 5.67
CA PRO A 263 -8.66 19.01 6.15
C PRO A 263 -8.79 19.39 7.63
N ILE A 264 -7.89 18.90 8.50
CA ILE A 264 -7.85 19.29 9.92
C ILE A 264 -7.40 20.75 10.06
N GLN A 265 -6.35 21.16 9.35
CA GLN A 265 -5.85 22.55 9.37
C GLN A 265 -6.86 23.55 8.80
N GLU A 266 -7.63 23.13 7.80
CA GLU A 266 -8.75 23.89 7.23
C GLU A 266 -9.94 24.00 8.19
N GLY A 267 -9.96 23.24 9.29
CA GLY A 267 -11.06 23.21 10.26
C GLY A 267 -12.30 22.43 9.77
N ALA A 268 -12.18 21.66 8.69
CA ALA A 268 -13.29 20.92 8.09
C ALA A 268 -13.60 19.61 8.85
N ILE A 269 -12.59 19.02 9.49
CA ILE A 269 -12.70 17.85 10.38
C ILE A 269 -11.82 18.03 11.61
N THR A 270 -12.06 17.24 12.65
CA THR A 270 -11.15 17.12 13.81
C THR A 270 -10.39 15.79 13.76
N ARG A 271 -9.44 15.60 14.67
CA ARG A 271 -8.75 14.30 14.82
C ARG A 271 -9.73 13.16 15.15
N ASP A 272 -10.82 13.45 15.85
CA ASP A 272 -11.85 12.49 16.23
C ASP A 272 -12.68 11.99 15.03
N HIS A 273 -12.54 12.62 13.86
CA HIS A 273 -13.12 12.13 12.59
C HIS A 273 -12.42 10.85 12.09
N ILE A 274 -11.20 10.57 12.57
CA ILE A 274 -10.51 9.31 12.30
C ILE A 274 -11.16 8.22 13.14
N TYR A 275 -11.80 7.26 12.48
CA TYR A 275 -12.65 6.25 13.13
C TYR A 275 -11.83 5.19 13.89
N ALA A 276 -10.86 4.58 13.23
CA ALA A 276 -10.02 3.51 13.74
C ALA A 276 -8.81 3.28 12.83
N SER A 277 -7.72 2.69 13.34
CA SER A 277 -6.68 2.17 12.46
C SER A 277 -7.13 0.85 11.83
N LEU A 278 -6.61 0.51 10.64
CA LEU A 278 -6.99 -0.73 9.95
C LEU A 278 -6.74 -1.97 10.83
N GLY A 279 -5.65 -1.98 11.61
CA GLY A 279 -5.36 -3.06 12.56
C GLY A 279 -6.47 -3.30 13.58
N ASP A 280 -7.12 -2.25 14.09
CA ASP A 280 -8.21 -2.38 15.07
C ASP A 280 -9.39 -3.15 14.49
N ILE A 281 -9.68 -2.92 13.21
CA ILE A 281 -10.74 -3.61 12.47
C ILE A 281 -10.34 -5.06 12.20
N VAL A 282 -9.12 -5.30 11.74
CA VAL A 282 -8.58 -6.63 11.46
C VAL A 282 -8.51 -7.51 12.72
N ALA A 283 -8.29 -6.90 13.88
CA ALA A 283 -8.28 -7.57 15.19
C ALA A 283 -9.68 -7.73 15.81
N GLY A 284 -10.74 -7.20 15.16
CA GLY A 284 -12.11 -7.26 15.67
C GLY A 284 -12.39 -6.33 16.86
N LEU A 285 -11.52 -5.36 17.13
CA LEU A 285 -11.69 -4.35 18.18
C LEU A 285 -12.62 -3.22 17.74
N LYS A 286 -12.73 -3.02 16.41
CA LYS A 286 -13.62 -2.06 15.75
C LYS A 286 -14.33 -2.75 14.59
N VAL A 287 -15.50 -2.25 14.22
CA VAL A 287 -16.26 -2.78 13.08
C VAL A 287 -15.82 -2.05 11.81
N GLY A 288 -15.83 -2.73 10.68
CA GLY A 288 -15.55 -2.11 9.37
C GLY A 288 -16.71 -1.27 8.85
N ARG A 289 -17.15 -1.59 7.63
CA ARG A 289 -18.40 -1.06 7.08
C ARG A 289 -19.59 -1.59 7.88
N GLU A 290 -20.53 -0.71 8.20
CA GLU A 290 -21.75 -1.02 8.96
C GLU A 290 -23.02 -0.84 8.11
N SER A 291 -22.95 -0.05 7.03
CA SER A 291 -24.07 0.09 6.10
C SER A 291 -23.64 0.10 4.63
N PRO A 292 -24.52 -0.33 3.70
CA PRO A 292 -24.23 -0.29 2.27
C PRO A 292 -23.97 1.12 1.75
N GLU A 293 -24.49 2.17 2.41
CA GLU A 293 -24.46 3.55 1.92
C GLU A 293 -23.27 4.35 2.43
N GLU A 294 -22.51 3.83 3.41
CA GLU A 294 -21.31 4.49 3.93
C GLU A 294 -20.29 4.72 2.81
N ILE A 295 -19.75 5.94 2.73
CA ILE A 295 -18.49 6.15 2.02
C ILE A 295 -17.38 5.80 3.02
N THR A 296 -16.40 5.02 2.57
CA THR A 296 -15.26 4.62 3.42
C THR A 296 -13.97 5.04 2.74
N VAL A 297 -13.01 5.56 3.51
CA VAL A 297 -11.69 5.92 3.02
C VAL A 297 -10.66 5.15 3.82
N PHE A 298 -9.89 4.31 3.14
CA PHE A 298 -8.63 3.79 3.64
C PHE A 298 -7.50 4.74 3.24
N LYS A 299 -6.76 5.26 4.22
CA LYS A 299 -5.59 6.11 3.95
C LYS A 299 -4.30 5.38 4.34
N SER A 300 -3.36 5.26 3.41
CA SER A 300 -2.08 4.58 3.65
C SER A 300 -0.90 5.51 3.42
N VAL A 301 0.08 5.46 4.31
CA VAL A 301 1.44 6.04 4.14
C VAL A 301 2.53 4.97 4.12
N GLY A 302 2.16 3.73 4.43
CA GLY A 302 3.04 2.56 4.35
C GLY A 302 3.87 2.39 5.60
N LEU A 303 3.76 1.20 6.20
CA LEU A 303 4.31 0.89 7.51
C LEU A 303 5.35 -0.23 7.40
N ALA A 304 6.41 -0.17 8.20
CA ALA A 304 7.47 -1.18 8.21
C ALA A 304 6.96 -2.58 8.61
N VAL A 305 5.88 -2.67 9.40
CA VAL A 305 5.21 -3.94 9.72
C VAL A 305 4.76 -4.69 8.47
N GLN A 306 4.30 -3.97 7.43
CA GLN A 306 3.85 -4.58 6.17
C GLN A 306 5.03 -5.19 5.42
N ASP A 307 6.19 -4.51 5.45
CA ASP A 307 7.42 -5.00 4.83
C ASP A 307 7.96 -6.24 5.57
N ALA A 308 8.01 -6.19 6.91
CA ALA A 308 8.50 -7.28 7.74
C ALA A 308 7.62 -8.55 7.63
N ALA A 309 6.30 -8.39 7.65
CA ALA A 309 5.37 -9.51 7.48
C ALA A 309 5.49 -10.14 6.07
N SER A 310 5.55 -9.29 5.03
CA SER A 310 5.69 -9.78 3.65
C SER A 310 7.04 -10.46 3.40
N ALA A 311 8.12 -9.93 3.98
CA ALA A 311 9.46 -10.50 3.86
C ALA A 311 9.57 -11.90 4.51
N ALA A 312 8.97 -12.07 5.69
CA ALA A 312 8.90 -13.38 6.34
C ALA A 312 8.16 -14.38 5.45
N ARG A 313 7.02 -13.96 4.88
CA ARG A 313 6.24 -14.80 3.97
C ARG A 313 7.03 -15.20 2.71
N VAL A 314 7.74 -14.25 2.11
CA VAL A 314 8.62 -14.51 0.95
C VAL A 314 9.71 -15.52 1.32
N TYR A 315 10.35 -15.36 2.48
CA TYR A 315 11.40 -16.26 2.94
C TYR A 315 10.89 -17.70 3.12
N GLU A 316 9.74 -17.88 3.76
CA GLU A 316 9.09 -19.19 3.93
C GLU A 316 8.80 -19.84 2.58
N LEU A 317 8.18 -19.10 1.66
CA LEU A 317 7.82 -19.60 0.33
C LEU A 317 9.06 -19.95 -0.49
N ALA A 318 10.09 -19.10 -0.45
CA ALA A 318 11.37 -19.35 -1.12
C ALA A 318 12.06 -20.60 -0.57
N ARG A 319 12.07 -20.79 0.76
CA ARG A 319 12.62 -21.98 1.42
C ARG A 319 11.88 -23.25 1.03
N ALA A 320 10.55 -23.19 0.97
CA ALA A 320 9.71 -24.32 0.57
C ALA A 320 9.88 -24.67 -0.92
N ALA A 321 10.06 -23.66 -1.78
CA ALA A 321 10.25 -23.83 -3.22
C ALA A 321 11.71 -24.13 -3.64
N GLY A 322 12.67 -24.06 -2.71
CA GLY A 322 14.09 -24.21 -3.03
C GLY A 322 14.64 -23.07 -3.91
N VAL A 323 14.08 -21.86 -3.78
CA VAL A 323 14.42 -20.68 -4.57
C VAL A 323 15.32 -19.74 -3.78
N GLY A 324 16.32 -19.18 -4.45
CA GLY A 324 17.30 -18.25 -3.86
C GLY A 324 18.71 -18.82 -3.85
N THR A 325 19.67 -17.98 -3.48
CA THR A 325 21.09 -18.37 -3.39
C THR A 325 21.52 -18.33 -1.94
N GLU A 326 22.03 -19.44 -1.40
CA GLU A 326 22.67 -19.42 -0.07
C GLU A 326 23.99 -18.65 -0.14
N ILE A 327 24.21 -17.76 0.82
CA ILE A 327 25.41 -16.92 0.89
C ILE A 327 26.11 -17.06 2.24
N GLU A 328 27.43 -16.88 2.23
CA GLU A 328 28.25 -16.72 3.44
C GLU A 328 28.58 -15.23 3.59
N ILE A 329 28.51 -14.72 4.83
CA ILE A 329 28.69 -13.30 5.17
C ILE A 329 29.78 -13.19 6.23
#